data_AF-A0A2E7ING7-F1
#
_entry.id   AF-A0A2E7ING7-F1
#
_cell.length_a   1.000
_cell.length_b   1.000
_cell.length_c   1.000
_cell.angle_alpha   90.00
_cell.angle_beta   90.00
_cell.angle_gamma   90.00
#
_symmetry.space_group_name_H-M   'P 1'
#
loop_
_entity.id
_entity.type
_entity.pdbx_description
1 polymer ?
#
loop_
_entity_poly.entity_id
_entity_poly.type
_entity_poly.pdbx_seq_one_letter_code
_entity_poly.pdbx_strand_id
1 'polypeptide(L)'
;MRIGIKIGLSSGPETTVENLVNTAQQVEAKGFDSVWMPNIFGLDAISTLGVIGYGTRKVELGTAVTPTYPRHPVAMAQQALTTQAASSGRLVLGIGLSHKLVVEDMFGLSYDKPATHMEEYVQVLQALLTGEQVSHQGEEFRVNAGFKIEGASKPPVIVAALGPRMLKIAGRLAEGTITWMTGAQTLASHIVPTITAAASDAGKAPPRIIAGLPVVLTDKPDEVREKIAEQLVIYGQLPSYKAMLEKEGASTPADIALVGNEAELRRQIQSLRDAGVTDLNSAVMSFEDGQFERTVDFLATELTTAAGK
;
A
#
# COMPACT_ATOMS: atom_id res chain seq x y z
N MET A 1 7.11 0.66 -14.79
CA MET A 1 6.57 0.90 -13.45
C MET A 1 5.22 1.58 -13.61
N ARG A 2 4.19 1.03 -12.96
CA ARG A 2 2.84 1.60 -12.88
C ARG A 2 2.84 2.77 -11.89
N ILE A 3 1.96 3.75 -12.06
CA ILE A 3 1.83 4.89 -11.14
C ILE A 3 0.38 5.01 -10.69
N GLY A 4 0.19 5.06 -9.38
CA GLY A 4 -1.09 5.31 -8.75
C GLY A 4 -1.06 6.48 -7.79
N ILE A 5 -2.25 6.95 -7.42
CA ILE A 5 -2.45 8.05 -6.49
C ILE A 5 -2.99 7.51 -5.17
N LYS A 6 -2.38 7.93 -4.06
CA LYS A 6 -2.92 7.70 -2.72
C LYS A 6 -3.97 8.75 -2.40
N ILE A 7 -5.16 8.31 -2.02
CA ILE A 7 -6.27 9.17 -1.59
C ILE A 7 -6.62 8.86 -0.14
N GLY A 8 -7.35 9.77 0.52
CA GLY A 8 -7.84 9.55 1.88
C GLY A 8 -6.76 9.49 2.96
N LEU A 9 -5.60 10.11 2.73
CA LEU A 9 -4.49 10.20 3.70
C LEU A 9 -4.83 11.02 4.95
N SER A 10 -5.61 12.08 4.77
CA SER A 10 -5.96 13.03 5.84
C SER A 10 -7.43 12.94 6.17
N SER A 11 -7.77 13.11 7.45
CA SER A 11 -9.15 13.33 7.89
C SER A 11 -9.49 14.81 7.76
N GLY A 12 -10.60 15.12 7.09
CA GLY A 12 -11.06 16.49 6.93
C GLY A 12 -12.39 16.57 6.16
N PRO A 13 -12.93 17.78 5.97
CA PRO A 13 -14.17 18.00 5.22
C PRO A 13 -14.11 17.44 3.80
N GLU A 14 -12.90 17.35 3.22
CA GLU A 14 -12.68 16.84 1.87
C GLU A 14 -12.68 15.31 1.76
N THR A 15 -12.63 14.59 2.89
CA THR A 15 -12.49 13.12 2.92
C THR A 15 -13.83 12.40 3.02
N THR A 16 -14.89 12.97 2.42
CA THR A 16 -16.19 12.30 2.32
C THR A 16 -16.15 11.19 1.27
N VAL A 17 -17.08 10.23 1.37
CA VAL A 17 -17.20 9.15 0.37
C VAL A 17 -17.42 9.71 -1.03
N GLU A 18 -18.28 10.73 -1.16
CA GLU A 18 -18.57 11.39 -2.44
C GLU A 18 -17.32 12.03 -3.04
N ASN A 19 -16.56 12.79 -2.25
CA ASN A 19 -15.34 13.42 -2.73
C ASN A 19 -14.28 12.39 -3.13
N LEU A 20 -14.15 11.29 -2.37
CA LEU A 20 -13.20 10.22 -2.74
C LEU A 20 -13.62 9.49 -4.02
N VAL A 21 -14.92 9.34 -4.29
CA VAL A 21 -15.42 8.83 -5.59
C VAL A 21 -15.06 9.80 -6.72
N ASN A 22 -15.31 11.09 -6.53
CA ASN A 22 -14.99 12.12 -7.52
C ASN A 22 -13.47 12.16 -7.82
N THR A 23 -12.64 12.13 -6.78
CA THR A 23 -11.18 12.08 -6.92
C THR A 23 -10.74 10.82 -7.67
N ALA A 24 -11.29 9.65 -7.34
CA ALA A 24 -10.94 8.41 -8.04
C ALA A 24 -11.34 8.44 -9.53
N GLN A 25 -12.48 9.05 -9.87
CA GLN A 25 -12.88 9.28 -11.27
C GLN A 25 -11.93 10.23 -12.01
N GLN A 26 -11.46 11.29 -11.35
CA GLN A 26 -10.47 12.21 -11.93
C GLN A 26 -9.12 11.52 -12.15
N VAL A 27 -8.67 10.73 -11.18
CA VAL A 27 -7.44 9.91 -11.29
C VAL A 27 -7.56 8.91 -12.45
N GLU A 28 -8.70 8.24 -12.59
CA GLU A 28 -8.97 7.35 -13.73
C GLU A 28 -8.98 8.12 -15.07
N ALA A 29 -9.62 9.28 -15.13
CA ALA A 29 -9.71 10.11 -16.33
C ALA A 29 -8.35 10.63 -16.80
N LYS A 30 -7.42 10.90 -15.87
CA LYS A 30 -6.02 11.26 -16.15
C LYS A 30 -5.16 10.06 -16.58
N GLY A 31 -5.68 8.83 -16.50
CA GLY A 31 -5.03 7.63 -17.01
C GLY A 31 -4.12 6.90 -16.02
N PHE A 32 -4.18 7.24 -14.72
CA PHE A 32 -3.40 6.55 -13.69
C PHE A 32 -3.77 5.07 -13.57
N ASP A 33 -2.79 4.24 -13.22
CA ASP A 33 -2.96 2.78 -13.16
C ASP A 33 -3.78 2.33 -11.94
N SER A 34 -3.68 3.06 -10.82
CA SER A 34 -4.26 2.66 -9.54
C SER A 34 -4.62 3.83 -8.62
N VAL A 35 -5.58 3.57 -7.73
CA VAL A 35 -5.93 4.42 -6.58
C VAL A 35 -5.67 3.61 -5.32
N TRP A 36 -4.96 4.18 -4.36
CA TRP A 36 -4.64 3.53 -3.09
C TRP A 36 -5.26 4.26 -1.91
N MET A 37 -5.84 3.52 -0.96
CA MET A 37 -6.42 4.11 0.25
C MET A 37 -5.86 3.45 1.51
N PRO A 38 -5.25 4.22 2.44
CA PRO A 38 -4.82 3.68 3.72
C PRO A 38 -6.02 3.50 4.66
N ASN A 39 -5.97 2.52 5.56
CA ASN A 39 -7.00 2.36 6.60
C ASN A 39 -6.48 2.86 7.96
N ILE A 40 -6.54 4.17 8.17
CA ILE A 40 -6.06 4.83 9.39
C ILE A 40 -7.28 5.23 10.25
N PHE A 41 -7.44 6.52 10.55
CA PHE A 41 -8.57 7.11 11.26
C PHE A 41 -9.55 7.67 10.24
N GLY A 42 -10.84 7.43 10.44
CA GLY A 42 -11.89 7.87 9.51
C GLY A 42 -12.55 6.70 8.79
N LEU A 43 -12.74 6.85 7.47
CA LEU A 43 -13.46 5.86 6.66
C LEU A 43 -12.73 4.51 6.59
N ASP A 44 -13.51 3.42 6.59
CA ASP A 44 -13.00 2.08 6.32
C ASP A 44 -12.59 1.97 4.84
N ALA A 45 -11.33 1.62 4.60
CA ALA A 45 -10.76 1.66 3.24
C ALA A 45 -11.40 0.62 2.32
N ILE A 46 -11.68 -0.60 2.80
CA ILE A 46 -12.26 -1.65 1.97
C ILE A 46 -13.68 -1.26 1.53
N SER A 47 -14.50 -0.83 2.47
CA SER A 47 -15.88 -0.40 2.19
C SER A 47 -15.90 0.79 1.24
N THR A 48 -15.01 1.77 1.45
CA THR A 48 -14.90 2.95 0.59
C THR A 48 -14.46 2.59 -0.83
N LEU A 49 -13.46 1.69 -0.98
CA LEU A 49 -13.04 1.19 -2.28
C LEU A 49 -14.14 0.38 -2.98
N GLY A 50 -15.05 -0.26 -2.25
CA GLY A 50 -16.25 -0.88 -2.82
C GLY A 50 -17.16 0.15 -3.50
N VAL A 51 -17.39 1.29 -2.85
CA VAL A 51 -18.19 2.40 -3.42
C VAL A 51 -17.47 3.04 -4.62
N ILE A 52 -16.16 3.31 -4.49
CA ILE A 52 -15.33 3.80 -5.60
C ILE A 52 -15.33 2.82 -6.77
N GLY A 53 -15.30 1.51 -6.49
CA GLY A 53 -15.42 0.44 -7.47
C GLY A 53 -16.67 0.58 -8.33
N TYR A 54 -17.81 0.92 -7.73
CA TYR A 54 -19.04 1.16 -8.46
C TYR A 54 -19.01 2.47 -9.28
N GLY A 55 -18.29 3.50 -8.80
CA GLY A 55 -18.15 4.80 -9.45
C GLY A 55 -17.09 4.88 -10.56
N THR A 56 -16.22 3.89 -10.70
CA THR A 56 -15.10 3.85 -11.66
C THR A 56 -15.20 2.63 -12.59
N ARG A 57 -14.34 2.52 -13.62
CA ARG A 57 -14.45 1.45 -14.63
C ARG A 57 -13.18 0.67 -14.92
N LYS A 58 -12.00 1.26 -14.73
CA LYS A 58 -10.72 0.74 -15.21
C LYS A 58 -9.62 0.78 -14.16
N VAL A 59 -9.57 1.83 -13.33
CA VAL A 59 -8.48 2.04 -12.36
C VAL A 59 -8.43 0.90 -11.33
N GLU A 60 -7.24 0.37 -11.06
CA GLU A 60 -7.03 -0.63 -10.00
C GLU A 60 -7.23 0.03 -8.63
N LEU A 61 -7.84 -0.67 -7.68
CA LEU A 61 -8.20 -0.14 -6.36
C LEU A 61 -7.43 -0.89 -5.29
N GLY A 62 -6.56 -0.22 -4.54
CA GLY A 62 -5.66 -0.86 -3.60
C GLY A 62 -5.79 -0.35 -2.16
N THR A 63 -5.77 -1.24 -1.17
CA THR A 63 -5.60 -0.79 0.23
C THR A 63 -4.12 -0.61 0.58
N ALA A 64 -3.77 0.43 1.35
CA ALA A 64 -2.38 0.78 1.66
C ALA A 64 -2.14 1.21 3.13
N VAL A 65 -2.41 0.39 4.15
CA VAL A 65 -2.95 -0.99 4.14
C VAL A 65 -4.07 -1.14 5.17
N THR A 66 -4.83 -2.21 5.07
CA THR A 66 -5.84 -2.58 6.07
C THR A 66 -5.20 -3.36 7.22
N PRO A 67 -5.32 -2.90 8.49
CA PRO A 67 -4.81 -3.62 9.64
C PRO A 67 -5.47 -4.99 9.83
N THR A 68 -4.66 -6.02 10.07
CA THR A 68 -5.12 -7.41 10.26
C THR A 68 -5.60 -7.68 11.69
N TYR A 69 -5.00 -7.04 12.70
CA TYR A 69 -5.38 -7.25 14.12
C TYR A 69 -6.86 -6.98 14.44
N PRO A 70 -7.47 -5.86 14.01
CA PRO A 70 -8.87 -5.59 14.34
C PRO A 70 -9.87 -6.38 13.49
N ARG A 71 -9.42 -7.24 12.57
CA ARG A 71 -10.29 -7.94 11.60
C ARG A 71 -9.90 -9.40 11.48
N HIS A 72 -10.75 -10.30 11.96
CA HIS A 72 -10.56 -11.75 11.77
C HIS A 72 -10.41 -12.10 10.27
N PRO A 73 -9.53 -13.04 9.87
CA PRO A 73 -9.26 -13.32 8.45
C PRO A 73 -10.49 -13.76 7.66
N VAL A 74 -11.47 -14.40 8.30
CA VAL A 74 -12.78 -14.72 7.68
C VAL A 74 -13.55 -13.45 7.28
N ALA A 75 -13.62 -12.46 8.17
CA ALA A 75 -14.30 -11.20 7.87
C ALA A 75 -13.56 -10.42 6.78
N MET A 76 -12.22 -10.40 6.84
CA MET A 76 -11.39 -9.79 5.79
C MET A 76 -11.64 -10.42 4.42
N ALA A 77 -11.71 -11.75 4.34
CA ALA A 77 -12.00 -12.46 3.10
C ALA A 77 -13.38 -12.08 2.54
N GLN A 78 -14.42 -11.99 3.39
CA GLN A 78 -15.76 -11.54 2.97
C GLN A 78 -15.75 -10.11 2.44
N GLN A 79 -15.10 -9.19 3.17
CA GLN A 79 -14.98 -7.79 2.79
C GLN A 79 -14.24 -7.63 1.45
N ALA A 80 -13.12 -8.34 1.28
CA ALA A 80 -12.32 -8.30 0.07
C ALA A 80 -13.06 -8.87 -1.14
N LEU A 81 -13.68 -10.06 -1.02
CA LEU A 81 -14.43 -10.67 -2.13
C LEU A 81 -15.67 -9.85 -2.50
N THR A 82 -16.36 -9.26 -1.53
CA THR A 82 -17.51 -8.36 -1.79
C THR A 82 -17.06 -7.13 -2.58
N THR A 83 -15.95 -6.51 -2.16
CA THR A 83 -15.37 -5.36 -2.84
C THR A 83 -14.82 -5.71 -4.22
N GLN A 84 -14.28 -6.92 -4.37
CA GLN A 84 -13.80 -7.44 -5.65
C GLN A 84 -14.95 -7.65 -6.64
N ALA A 85 -16.11 -8.14 -6.19
CA ALA A 85 -17.33 -8.17 -7.01
C ALA A 85 -17.82 -6.75 -7.36
N ALA A 86 -17.91 -5.84 -6.38
CA ALA A 86 -18.37 -4.46 -6.59
C ALA A 86 -17.47 -3.66 -7.56
N SER A 87 -16.17 -3.96 -7.58
CA SER A 87 -15.19 -3.32 -8.45
C SER A 87 -14.97 -4.05 -9.78
N SER A 88 -15.70 -5.13 -10.06
CA SER A 88 -15.51 -5.96 -11.27
C SER A 88 -14.07 -6.50 -11.41
N GLY A 89 -13.50 -6.97 -10.30
CA GLY A 89 -12.20 -7.63 -10.29
C GLY A 89 -10.99 -6.73 -10.08
N ARG A 90 -11.18 -5.45 -9.72
CA ARG A 90 -10.11 -4.43 -9.70
C ARG A 90 -9.48 -4.19 -8.32
N LEU A 91 -9.90 -4.89 -7.26
CA LEU A 91 -9.31 -4.78 -5.93
C LEU A 91 -7.94 -5.47 -5.87
N VAL A 92 -6.99 -4.78 -5.26
CA VAL A 92 -5.75 -5.32 -4.68
C VAL A 92 -5.80 -5.13 -3.17
N LEU A 93 -5.81 -6.23 -2.43
CA LEU A 93 -5.93 -6.21 -0.98
C LEU A 93 -4.55 -6.06 -0.34
N GLY A 94 -4.15 -4.83 -0.02
CA GLY A 94 -3.02 -4.54 0.84
C GLY A 94 -3.35 -4.67 2.32
N ILE A 95 -2.63 -5.52 3.03
CA ILE A 95 -2.80 -5.78 4.48
C ILE A 95 -1.51 -5.50 5.24
N GLY A 96 -1.63 -5.23 6.53
CA GLY A 96 -0.48 -5.07 7.41
C GLY A 96 -0.81 -5.20 8.88
N LEU A 97 0.24 -5.24 9.70
CA LEU A 97 0.14 -5.46 11.14
C LEU A 97 -0.29 -4.22 11.93
N SER A 98 -0.25 -3.02 11.34
CA SER A 98 -0.23 -1.75 12.08
C SER A 98 1.06 -1.62 12.91
N HIS A 99 1.02 -0.86 14.01
CA HIS A 99 2.14 -0.60 14.91
C HIS A 99 1.82 -1.09 16.32
N LYS A 100 2.84 -1.54 17.06
CA LYS A 100 2.69 -2.08 18.43
C LYS A 100 1.85 -1.16 19.32
N LEU A 101 2.22 0.13 19.39
CA LEU A 101 1.45 1.19 20.06
C LEU A 101 -0.05 1.18 19.70
N VAL A 102 -0.39 1.06 18.42
CA VAL A 102 -1.78 1.07 17.98
C VAL A 102 -2.49 -0.21 18.41
N VAL A 103 -1.84 -1.36 18.25
CA VAL A 103 -2.45 -2.65 18.54
C VAL A 103 -2.64 -2.85 20.05
N GLU A 104 -1.62 -2.55 20.86
CA GLU A 104 -1.65 -2.73 22.31
C GLU A 104 -2.39 -1.58 22.99
N ASP A 105 -1.98 -0.33 22.76
CA ASP A 105 -2.46 0.79 23.57
C ASP A 105 -3.82 1.32 23.09
N MET A 106 -4.12 1.22 21.79
CA MET A 106 -5.42 1.71 21.26
C MET A 106 -6.47 0.60 21.12
N PHE A 107 -6.08 -0.60 20.67
CA PHE A 107 -7.03 -1.70 20.48
C PHE A 107 -7.09 -2.69 21.65
N GLY A 108 -6.10 -2.67 22.56
CA GLY A 108 -6.05 -3.60 23.69
C GLY A 108 -5.75 -5.04 23.29
N LEU A 109 -5.09 -5.26 22.14
CA LEU A 109 -4.75 -6.59 21.61
C LEU A 109 -3.26 -6.88 21.82
N SER A 110 -2.88 -8.15 21.98
CA SER A 110 -1.46 -8.54 22.08
C SER A 110 -0.73 -8.37 20.74
N TYR A 111 0.50 -7.84 20.78
CA TYR A 111 1.41 -7.75 19.65
C TYR A 111 2.68 -8.61 19.87
N ASP A 112 2.58 -9.71 20.62
CA ASP A 112 3.74 -10.51 21.01
C ASP A 112 4.32 -11.35 19.87
N LYS A 113 3.48 -11.82 18.94
CA LYS A 113 3.86 -12.73 17.85
C LYS A 113 3.47 -12.20 16.47
N PRO A 114 3.83 -10.97 16.10
CA PRO A 114 3.32 -10.30 14.90
C PRO A 114 3.62 -11.07 13.61
N ALA A 115 4.73 -11.80 13.59
CA ALA A 115 5.12 -12.56 12.44
C ALA A 115 4.44 -13.93 12.33
N THR A 116 4.13 -14.58 13.45
CA THR A 116 3.30 -15.79 13.46
C THR A 116 1.86 -15.41 13.10
N HIS A 117 1.35 -14.31 13.67
CA HIS A 117 0.06 -13.73 13.33
C HIS A 117 -0.06 -13.49 11.82
N MET A 118 0.88 -12.78 11.19
CA MET A 118 0.82 -12.54 9.74
C MET A 118 0.90 -13.83 8.91
N GLU A 119 1.76 -14.78 9.28
CA GLU A 119 1.92 -16.04 8.53
C GLU A 119 0.62 -16.86 8.55
N GLU A 120 0.04 -17.09 9.74
CA GLU A 120 -1.22 -17.81 9.89
C GLU A 120 -2.40 -17.05 9.26
N TYR A 121 -2.44 -15.72 9.43
CA TYR A 121 -3.49 -14.88 8.85
C TYR A 121 -3.52 -14.99 7.32
N VAL A 122 -2.37 -14.89 6.66
CA VAL A 122 -2.29 -14.98 5.19
C VAL A 122 -2.60 -16.39 4.71
N GLN A 123 -2.19 -17.44 5.43
CA GLN A 123 -2.56 -18.82 5.08
C GLN A 123 -4.08 -19.03 5.08
N VAL A 124 -4.75 -18.60 6.15
CA VAL A 124 -6.22 -18.67 6.24
C VAL A 124 -6.87 -17.80 5.17
N LEU A 125 -6.42 -16.55 5.04
CA LEU A 125 -6.99 -15.59 4.10
C LEU A 125 -6.89 -16.08 2.66
N GLN A 126 -5.71 -16.53 2.23
CA GLN A 126 -5.48 -16.97 0.84
C GLN A 126 -6.40 -18.11 0.43
N ALA A 127 -6.61 -19.09 1.30
CA ALA A 127 -7.50 -20.22 1.03
C ALA A 127 -8.98 -19.82 1.03
N LEU A 128 -9.40 -18.91 1.92
CA LEU A 128 -10.77 -18.38 1.87
C LEU A 128 -11.03 -17.55 0.61
N LEU A 129 -10.03 -16.80 0.11
CA LEU A 129 -10.17 -16.00 -1.11
C LEU A 129 -10.29 -16.86 -2.38
N THR A 130 -9.84 -18.11 -2.37
CA THR A 130 -10.06 -19.07 -3.49
C THR A 130 -11.39 -19.82 -3.38
N GLY A 131 -12.17 -19.58 -2.32
CA GLY A 131 -13.44 -20.26 -2.06
C GLY A 131 -13.29 -21.66 -1.47
N GLU A 132 -12.11 -21.99 -0.95
CA GLU A 132 -11.84 -23.29 -0.34
C GLU A 132 -12.38 -23.37 1.10
N GLN A 133 -12.71 -24.60 1.53
CA GLN A 133 -12.93 -24.88 2.96
C GLN A 133 -11.57 -24.90 3.67
N VAL A 134 -11.42 -24.03 4.67
CA VAL A 134 -10.23 -23.95 5.51
C VAL A 134 -10.46 -24.73 6.80
N SER A 135 -9.48 -25.56 7.16
CA SER A 135 -9.32 -26.14 8.50
C SER A 135 -7.89 -25.85 8.96
N HIS A 136 -7.73 -24.75 9.69
CA HIS A 136 -6.45 -24.26 10.18
C HIS A 136 -6.38 -24.37 11.70
N GLN A 137 -5.30 -24.94 12.22
CA GLN A 137 -5.07 -25.16 13.65
C GLN A 137 -3.68 -24.60 14.03
N GLY A 138 -3.60 -23.28 14.07
CA GLY A 138 -2.40 -22.53 14.41
C GLY A 138 -2.33 -22.11 15.88
N GLU A 139 -1.27 -21.37 16.19
CA GLU A 139 -1.01 -20.78 17.48
C GLU A 139 -1.91 -19.55 17.73
N GLU A 140 -2.00 -18.67 16.72
CA GLU A 140 -2.77 -17.42 16.78
C GLU A 140 -4.20 -17.62 16.23
N PHE A 141 -4.38 -18.48 15.21
CA PHE A 141 -5.67 -18.73 14.57
C PHE A 141 -6.09 -20.21 14.62
N ARG A 142 -7.34 -20.46 15.02
CA ARG A 142 -8.02 -21.75 14.85
C ARG A 142 -9.31 -21.52 14.08
N VAL A 143 -9.33 -21.92 12.82
CA VAL A 143 -10.40 -21.55 11.87
C VAL A 143 -10.90 -22.80 11.16
N ASN A 144 -12.21 -23.00 11.18
CA ASN A 144 -12.90 -23.97 10.35
C ASN A 144 -14.05 -23.25 9.62
N ALA A 145 -13.77 -22.76 8.41
CA ALA A 145 -14.68 -21.92 7.65
C ALA A 145 -14.46 -22.10 6.15
N GLY A 146 -15.53 -21.98 5.37
CA GLY A 146 -15.48 -21.97 3.92
C GLY A 146 -16.72 -21.27 3.39
N PHE A 147 -16.53 -20.45 2.36
CA PHE A 147 -17.60 -19.76 1.67
C PHE A 147 -17.12 -19.33 0.28
N LYS A 148 -18.06 -19.03 -0.59
CA LYS A 148 -17.81 -18.48 -1.92
C LYS A 148 -18.72 -17.29 -2.13
N ILE A 149 -18.21 -16.23 -2.75
CA ILE A 149 -19.00 -15.09 -3.19
C ILE A 149 -19.14 -15.18 -4.72
N GLU A 150 -20.36 -15.34 -5.21
CA GLU A 150 -20.61 -15.42 -6.64
C GLU A 150 -20.24 -14.11 -7.35
N GLY A 151 -19.61 -14.24 -8.52
CA GLY A 151 -19.13 -13.09 -9.30
C GLY A 151 -17.84 -12.43 -8.79
N ALA A 152 -17.29 -12.87 -7.66
CA ALA A 152 -16.00 -12.40 -7.16
C ALA A 152 -14.86 -13.31 -7.63
N SER A 153 -13.81 -12.75 -8.22
CA SER A 153 -12.53 -13.42 -8.37
C SER A 153 -11.69 -13.28 -7.09
N LYS A 154 -10.58 -14.02 -6.96
CA LYS A 154 -9.60 -13.77 -5.90
C LYS A 154 -8.88 -12.43 -6.18
N PRO A 155 -8.90 -11.44 -5.26
CA PRO A 155 -8.03 -10.27 -5.39
C PRO A 155 -6.57 -10.64 -5.09
N PRO A 156 -5.57 -10.01 -5.73
CA PRO A 156 -4.18 -10.12 -5.29
C PRO A 156 -4.03 -9.62 -3.84
N VAL A 157 -3.23 -10.31 -3.04
CA VAL A 157 -2.90 -9.92 -1.67
C VAL A 157 -1.50 -9.34 -1.64
N ILE A 158 -1.35 -8.15 -1.06
CA ILE A 158 -0.08 -7.46 -0.88
C ILE A 158 0.16 -7.29 0.62
N VAL A 159 1.32 -7.72 1.11
CA VAL A 159 1.65 -7.63 2.55
C VAL A 159 2.61 -6.47 2.78
N ALA A 160 2.24 -5.54 3.66
CA ALA A 160 3.16 -4.50 4.12
C ALA A 160 4.31 -5.13 4.91
N ALA A 161 5.51 -5.10 4.35
CA ALA A 161 6.67 -5.78 4.90
C ALA A 161 7.93 -4.92 4.75
N LEU A 162 8.64 -4.72 5.85
CA LEU A 162 9.93 -4.00 5.90
C LEU A 162 11.05 -4.90 6.42
N GLY A 163 10.78 -5.70 7.46
CA GLY A 163 11.78 -6.60 8.06
C GLY A 163 11.98 -7.90 7.28
N PRO A 164 13.16 -8.54 7.36
CA PRO A 164 13.46 -9.78 6.62
C PRO A 164 12.44 -10.91 6.82
N ARG A 165 11.97 -11.12 8.06
CA ARG A 165 10.97 -12.18 8.34
C ARG A 165 9.63 -11.89 7.66
N MET A 166 9.18 -10.63 7.68
CA MET A 166 7.96 -10.23 6.97
C MET A 166 8.10 -10.34 5.45
N LEU A 167 9.24 -9.94 4.89
CA LEU A 167 9.49 -10.03 3.45
C LEU A 167 9.50 -11.49 2.98
N LYS A 168 10.06 -12.41 3.78
CA LYS A 168 10.01 -13.84 3.50
C LYS A 168 8.59 -14.39 3.53
N ILE A 169 7.78 -13.97 4.50
CA ILE A 169 6.35 -14.34 4.58
C ILE A 169 5.60 -13.81 3.34
N ALA A 170 5.79 -12.53 3.00
CA ALA A 170 5.17 -11.90 1.83
C ALA A 170 5.56 -12.63 0.53
N GLY A 171 6.84 -12.91 0.31
CA GLY A 171 7.31 -13.61 -0.90
C GLY A 171 6.78 -15.03 -1.02
N ARG A 172 6.63 -15.76 0.10
CA ARG A 172 6.11 -17.13 0.10
C ARG A 172 4.59 -17.20 -0.07
N LEU A 173 3.85 -16.28 0.56
CA LEU A 173 2.41 -16.45 0.78
C LEU A 173 1.53 -15.41 0.06
N ALA A 174 2.09 -14.32 -0.44
CA ALA A 174 1.34 -13.23 -1.07
C ALA A 174 1.82 -12.97 -2.50
N GLU A 175 1.18 -12.02 -3.18
CA GLU A 175 1.51 -11.62 -4.55
C GLU A 175 2.49 -10.42 -4.60
N GLY A 176 2.88 -9.87 -3.44
CA GLY A 176 3.84 -8.78 -3.36
C GLY A 176 3.93 -8.10 -2.00
N THR A 177 4.63 -6.97 -1.98
CA THR A 177 4.73 -6.08 -0.82
C THR A 177 4.44 -4.63 -1.16
N ILE A 178 3.96 -3.90 -0.15
CA ILE A 178 3.81 -2.45 -0.18
C ILE A 178 4.60 -1.83 0.95
N THR A 179 5.43 -0.84 0.62
CA THR A 179 6.20 -0.08 1.60
C THR A 179 5.62 1.32 1.75
N TRP A 180 5.94 1.96 2.86
CA TRP A 180 5.69 3.37 3.08
C TRP A 180 7.00 4.01 3.48
N MET A 181 7.40 5.08 2.79
CA MET A 181 8.62 5.85 3.05
C MET A 181 9.86 4.96 3.17
N THR A 182 10.09 4.14 2.15
CA THR A 182 11.32 3.37 2.00
C THR A 182 12.00 3.85 0.73
N GLY A 183 13.22 4.38 0.86
CA GLY A 183 13.95 5.00 -0.25
C GLY A 183 14.52 3.98 -1.24
N ALA A 184 14.97 4.49 -2.38
CA ALA A 184 15.41 3.67 -3.51
C ALA A 184 16.60 2.76 -3.14
N GLN A 185 17.51 3.22 -2.28
CA GLN A 185 18.67 2.42 -1.87
C GLN A 185 18.23 1.21 -1.04
N THR A 186 17.35 1.42 -0.05
CA THR A 186 16.82 0.34 0.79
C THR A 186 15.91 -0.58 0.00
N LEU A 187 15.13 -0.05 -0.95
CA LEU A 187 14.35 -0.86 -1.88
C LEU A 187 15.26 -1.82 -2.67
N ALA A 188 16.31 -1.29 -3.31
CA ALA A 188 17.22 -2.05 -4.17
C ALA A 188 18.10 -3.05 -3.39
N SER A 189 18.63 -2.63 -2.23
CA SER A 189 19.61 -3.42 -1.47
C SER A 189 18.99 -4.41 -0.49
N HIS A 190 17.74 -4.19 -0.07
CA HIS A 190 17.12 -4.95 1.01
C HIS A 190 15.73 -5.49 0.65
N ILE A 191 14.78 -4.63 0.26
CA ILE A 191 13.37 -5.06 0.06
C ILE A 191 13.25 -6.04 -1.12
N VAL A 192 13.60 -5.56 -2.32
CA VAL A 192 13.44 -6.26 -3.60
C VAL A 192 14.20 -7.59 -3.62
N PRO A 193 15.51 -7.67 -3.29
CA PRO A 193 16.21 -8.94 -3.30
C PRO A 193 15.65 -9.93 -2.28
N THR A 194 15.27 -9.49 -1.08
CA THR A 194 14.79 -10.39 -0.03
C THR A 194 13.45 -11.05 -0.40
N ILE A 195 12.47 -10.26 -0.87
CA ILE A 195 11.16 -10.81 -1.24
C ILE A 195 11.22 -11.63 -2.53
N THR A 196 12.04 -11.20 -3.50
CA THR A 196 12.20 -11.92 -4.77
C THR A 196 12.84 -13.29 -4.55
N ALA A 197 13.87 -13.37 -3.70
CA ALA A 197 14.47 -14.65 -3.32
C ALA A 197 13.44 -15.57 -2.64
N ALA A 198 12.68 -15.05 -1.67
CA ALA A 198 11.66 -15.83 -0.98
C ALA A 198 10.52 -16.32 -1.89
N ALA A 199 10.12 -15.51 -2.88
CA ALA A 199 9.14 -15.90 -3.89
C ALA A 199 9.71 -16.98 -4.83
N SER A 200 10.94 -16.81 -5.30
CA SER A 200 11.64 -17.79 -6.14
C SER A 200 11.80 -19.14 -5.44
N ASP A 201 12.26 -19.13 -4.18
CA ASP A 201 12.42 -20.36 -3.37
C ASP A 201 11.10 -21.09 -3.15
N ALA A 202 9.98 -20.36 -3.17
CA ALA A 202 8.63 -20.91 -3.05
C ALA A 202 8.00 -21.27 -4.42
N GLY A 203 8.71 -21.13 -5.53
CA GLY A 203 8.19 -21.37 -6.88
C GLY A 203 7.10 -20.40 -7.33
N LYS A 204 7.05 -19.20 -6.74
CA LYS A 204 6.07 -18.15 -7.06
C LYS A 204 6.55 -17.28 -8.23
N ALA A 205 5.61 -16.59 -8.87
CA ALA A 205 5.93 -15.53 -9.83
C ALA A 205 6.68 -14.36 -9.14
N PRO A 206 7.41 -13.52 -9.90
CA PRO A 206 8.04 -12.33 -9.35
C PRO A 206 7.04 -11.45 -8.59
N PRO A 207 7.36 -11.02 -7.36
CA PRO A 207 6.44 -10.25 -6.52
C PRO A 207 6.21 -8.85 -7.06
N ARG A 208 5.01 -8.29 -6.86
CA ARG A 208 4.78 -6.84 -7.02
C ARG A 208 5.45 -6.08 -5.87
N ILE A 209 6.15 -5.01 -6.22
CA ILE A 209 6.85 -4.12 -5.29
C ILE A 209 6.23 -2.73 -5.39
N ILE A 210 5.38 -2.40 -4.42
CA ILE A 210 4.67 -1.12 -4.38
C ILE A 210 5.39 -0.17 -3.42
N ALA A 211 5.97 0.91 -3.95
CA ALA A 211 6.62 1.93 -3.14
C ALA A 211 5.65 3.07 -2.84
N GLY A 212 5.20 3.19 -1.59
CA GLY A 212 4.42 4.33 -1.14
C GLY A 212 5.33 5.48 -0.69
N LEU A 213 5.28 6.62 -1.36
CA LEU A 213 6.17 7.75 -1.09
C LEU A 213 5.41 9.08 -1.12
N PRO A 214 5.74 10.04 -0.23
CA PRO A 214 5.37 11.43 -0.41
C PRO A 214 5.94 11.98 -1.73
N VAL A 215 5.11 12.69 -2.49
CA VAL A 215 5.52 13.31 -3.76
C VAL A 215 5.07 14.77 -3.79
N VAL A 216 6.00 15.68 -4.09
CA VAL A 216 5.72 17.12 -4.19
C VAL A 216 6.57 17.76 -5.29
N LEU A 217 5.92 18.36 -6.28
CA LEU A 217 6.57 19.23 -7.25
C LEU A 217 6.72 20.65 -6.67
N THR A 218 7.95 21.13 -6.59
CA THR A 218 8.27 22.43 -5.97
C THR A 218 9.61 22.98 -6.44
N ASP A 219 9.72 24.31 -6.53
CA ASP A 219 11.00 25.01 -6.70
C ASP A 219 11.67 25.33 -5.34
N LYS A 220 11.04 24.95 -4.23
CA LYS A 220 11.50 25.17 -2.86
C LYS A 220 11.61 23.85 -2.09
N PRO A 221 12.52 22.94 -2.49
CA PRO A 221 12.57 21.60 -1.93
C PRO A 221 12.89 21.59 -0.43
N ASP A 222 13.75 22.48 0.05
CA ASP A 222 14.17 22.50 1.46
C ASP A 222 13.01 22.89 2.38
N GLU A 223 12.28 23.97 2.06
CA GLU A 223 11.07 24.39 2.81
C GLU A 223 10.00 23.29 2.85
N VAL A 224 9.82 22.57 1.73
CA VAL A 224 8.85 21.46 1.66
C VAL A 224 9.32 20.27 2.50
N ARG A 225 10.61 19.93 2.49
CA ARG A 225 11.16 18.84 3.30
C ARG A 225 11.00 19.11 4.79
N GLU A 226 11.19 20.35 5.24
CA GLU A 226 10.93 20.74 6.64
C GLU A 226 9.47 20.46 7.04
N LYS A 227 8.50 20.88 6.22
CA LYS A 227 7.07 20.63 6.47
C LYS A 227 6.72 19.14 6.45
N ILE A 228 7.33 18.35 5.55
CA ILE A 228 7.15 16.89 5.52
C ILE A 228 7.72 16.25 6.79
N ALA A 229 8.88 16.70 7.26
CA ALA A 229 9.52 16.18 8.46
C ALA A 229 8.63 16.40 9.70
N GLU A 230 7.99 17.56 9.80
CA GLU A 230 7.02 17.87 10.85
C GLU A 230 5.78 16.95 10.77
N GLN A 231 5.13 16.88 9.61
CA GLN A 231 3.88 16.11 9.46
C GLN A 231 4.06 14.59 9.63
N LEU A 232 5.23 14.07 9.26
CA LEU A 232 5.51 12.64 9.26
C LEU A 232 6.45 12.21 10.40
N VAL A 233 6.69 13.09 11.39
CA VAL A 233 7.63 12.88 12.50
C VAL A 233 7.41 11.55 13.24
N ILE A 234 6.15 11.14 13.42
CA ILE A 234 5.80 9.90 14.12
C ILE A 234 6.46 8.68 13.48
N TYR A 235 6.59 8.66 12.15
CA TYR A 235 7.22 7.54 11.45
C TYR A 235 8.72 7.47 11.68
N GLY A 236 9.40 8.59 11.96
CA GLY A 236 10.80 8.56 12.39
C GLY A 236 11.00 7.91 13.77
N GLN A 237 9.95 7.83 14.58
CA GLN A 237 9.98 7.28 15.94
C GLN A 237 9.59 5.79 15.99
N LEU A 238 8.91 5.29 14.96
CA LEU A 238 8.47 3.89 14.89
C LEU A 238 9.64 2.96 14.56
N PRO A 239 9.90 1.90 15.35
CA PRO A 239 11.09 1.06 15.20
C PRO A 239 11.30 0.49 13.78
N SER A 240 10.22 0.08 13.11
CA SER A 240 10.29 -0.50 11.77
C SER A 240 10.74 0.50 10.70
N TYR A 241 10.31 1.75 10.81
CA TYR A 241 10.66 2.82 9.86
C TYR A 241 12.03 3.40 10.17
N LYS A 242 12.37 3.56 11.45
CA LYS A 242 13.72 3.95 11.87
C LYS A 242 14.79 3.00 11.30
N ALA A 243 14.53 1.69 11.35
CA ALA A 243 15.44 0.71 10.74
C ALA A 243 15.57 0.86 9.21
N MET A 244 14.55 1.35 8.51
CA MET A 244 14.63 1.63 7.07
C MET A 244 15.36 2.94 6.79
N LEU A 245 15.13 3.99 7.60
CA LEU A 245 15.86 5.25 7.54
C LEU A 245 17.38 5.02 7.73
N GLU A 246 17.75 4.23 8.73
CA GLU A 246 19.15 3.86 9.00
C GLU A 246 19.77 3.10 7.82
N LYS A 247 19.03 2.22 7.14
CA LYS A 247 19.49 1.51 5.94
C LYS A 247 19.67 2.41 4.73
N GLU A 248 18.85 3.45 4.61
CA GLU A 248 18.93 4.46 3.56
C GLU A 248 20.05 5.48 3.81
N GLY A 249 20.56 5.56 5.04
CA GLY A 249 21.41 6.68 5.47
C GLY A 249 20.63 8.00 5.63
N ALA A 250 19.32 7.91 5.82
CA ALA A 250 18.41 9.03 6.02
C ALA A 250 18.22 9.33 7.52
N SER A 251 17.99 10.59 7.86
CA SER A 251 17.72 11.03 9.24
C SER A 251 16.23 11.16 9.50
N THR A 252 15.46 11.57 8.50
CA THR A 252 14.02 11.82 8.61
C THR A 252 13.25 11.24 7.42
N PRO A 253 11.94 11.00 7.57
CA PRO A 253 11.11 10.60 6.43
C PRO A 253 11.12 11.60 5.26
N ALA A 254 11.42 12.87 5.52
CA ALA A 254 11.53 13.88 4.48
C ALA A 254 12.74 13.66 3.56
N ASP A 255 13.80 12.99 4.01
CA ASP A 255 14.96 12.65 3.18
C ASP A 255 14.62 11.59 2.13
N ILE A 256 13.58 10.78 2.39
CA ILE A 256 13.08 9.72 1.51
C ILE A 256 12.04 10.27 0.51
N ALA A 257 11.37 11.38 0.84
CA ALA A 257 10.31 11.94 0.01
C ALA A 257 10.80 12.36 -1.39
N LEU A 258 9.93 12.15 -2.39
CA LEU A 258 10.17 12.62 -3.76
C LEU A 258 9.80 14.11 -3.83
N VAL A 259 10.80 14.98 -3.73
CA VAL A 259 10.62 16.44 -3.67
C VAL A 259 11.65 17.12 -4.55
N GLY A 260 11.19 18.05 -5.39
CA GLY A 260 12.02 18.89 -6.24
C GLY A 260 11.25 19.41 -7.45
N ASN A 261 11.96 20.02 -8.40
CA ASN A 261 11.37 20.37 -9.69
C ASN A 261 11.20 19.11 -10.56
N GLU A 262 10.67 19.27 -11.77
CA GLU A 262 10.41 18.13 -12.65
C GLU A 262 11.64 17.29 -12.97
N ALA A 263 12.82 17.91 -13.14
CA ALA A 263 14.05 17.21 -13.46
C ALA A 263 14.54 16.38 -12.26
N GLU A 264 14.46 16.92 -11.03
CA GLU A 264 14.72 16.14 -9.82
C GLU A 264 13.74 14.98 -9.66
N LEU A 265 12.44 15.23 -9.78
CA LEU A 265 11.42 14.20 -9.61
C LEU A 265 11.57 13.07 -10.63
N ARG A 266 11.84 13.38 -11.91
CA ARG A 266 12.12 12.35 -12.93
C ARG A 266 13.32 11.47 -12.55
N ARG A 267 14.41 12.06 -12.05
CA ARG A 267 15.59 11.30 -11.58
C ARG A 267 15.24 10.41 -10.38
N GLN A 268 14.48 10.93 -9.42
CA GLN A 268 14.07 10.16 -8.25
C GLN A 268 13.08 9.05 -8.60
N ILE A 269 12.15 9.27 -9.54
CA ILE A 269 11.25 8.23 -10.07
C ILE A 269 12.04 7.17 -10.83
N GLN A 270 13.05 7.58 -11.62
CA GLN A 270 13.91 6.63 -12.33
C GLN A 270 14.71 5.75 -11.36
N SER A 271 15.22 6.29 -10.26
CA SER A 271 15.94 5.47 -9.27
C SER A 271 15.05 4.40 -8.62
N LEU A 272 13.74 4.65 -8.48
CA LEU A 272 12.78 3.63 -8.06
C LEU A 272 12.59 2.55 -9.11
N ARG A 273 12.54 2.91 -10.40
CA ARG A 273 12.48 1.93 -11.50
C ARG A 273 13.73 1.04 -11.49
N ASP A 274 14.91 1.64 -11.36
CA ASP A 274 16.19 0.95 -11.31
C ASP A 274 16.31 0.05 -10.07
N ALA A 275 15.68 0.44 -8.96
CA ALA A 275 15.60 -0.36 -7.74
C ALA A 275 14.69 -1.60 -7.88
N GLY A 276 13.92 -1.73 -8.96
CA GLY A 276 12.99 -2.85 -9.18
C GLY A 276 11.58 -2.62 -8.65
N VAL A 277 11.19 -1.36 -8.40
CA VAL A 277 9.81 -1.02 -8.03
C VAL A 277 8.87 -1.25 -9.22
N THR A 278 7.79 -1.99 -8.99
CA THR A 278 6.78 -2.29 -10.02
C THR A 278 5.69 -1.24 -10.07
N ASP A 279 5.36 -0.65 -8.91
CA ASP A 279 4.27 0.30 -8.73
C ASP A 279 4.68 1.45 -7.80
N LEU A 280 4.51 2.69 -8.24
CA LEU A 280 4.61 3.87 -7.39
C LEU A 280 3.22 4.21 -6.84
N ASN A 281 3.08 4.24 -5.52
CA ASN A 281 1.89 4.72 -4.82
C ASN A 281 2.15 6.14 -4.30
N SER A 282 1.79 7.13 -5.12
CA SER A 282 2.11 8.54 -4.90
C SER A 282 1.20 9.16 -3.85
N ALA A 283 1.73 9.45 -2.67
CA ALA A 283 1.08 10.31 -1.69
C ALA A 283 1.39 11.78 -2.03
N VAL A 284 0.57 12.37 -2.89
CA VAL A 284 0.74 13.76 -3.29
C VAL A 284 0.40 14.66 -2.10
N MET A 285 1.38 15.45 -1.66
CA MET A 285 1.20 16.43 -0.58
C MET A 285 1.18 17.84 -1.17
N SER A 286 0.52 18.77 -0.48
CA SER A 286 0.38 20.16 -0.91
C SER A 286 0.60 21.09 0.28
N PHE A 287 1.43 22.11 0.09
CA PHE A 287 1.81 23.11 1.09
C PHE A 287 1.60 24.54 0.60
N GLU A 288 1.09 24.68 -0.62
CA GLU A 288 0.65 25.92 -1.26
C GLU A 288 -0.48 25.62 -2.25
N ASP A 289 -1.21 26.66 -2.67
CA ASP A 289 -2.35 26.53 -3.58
C ASP A 289 -1.91 25.98 -4.95
N GLY A 290 -2.70 25.06 -5.50
CA GLY A 290 -2.45 24.45 -6.80
C GLY A 290 -1.23 23.51 -6.88
N GLN A 291 -0.48 23.29 -5.80
CA GLN A 291 0.65 22.36 -5.79
C GLN A 291 0.22 20.90 -5.96
N PHE A 292 -0.92 20.51 -5.38
CA PHE A 292 -1.50 19.18 -5.61
C PHE A 292 -1.73 18.92 -7.10
N GLU A 293 -2.48 19.79 -7.80
CA GLU A 293 -2.80 19.63 -9.22
C GLU A 293 -1.54 19.63 -10.09
N ARG A 294 -0.60 20.56 -9.87
CA ARG A 294 0.66 20.57 -10.62
C ARG A 294 1.47 19.29 -10.43
N THR A 295 1.49 18.74 -9.21
CA THR A 295 2.19 17.47 -8.93
C THR A 295 1.49 16.29 -9.60
N VAL A 296 0.16 16.25 -9.56
CA VAL A 296 -0.64 15.23 -10.25
C VAL A 296 -0.46 15.30 -11.76
N ASP A 297 -0.49 16.49 -12.35
CA ASP A 297 -0.28 16.70 -13.79
C ASP A 297 1.13 16.29 -14.22
N PHE A 298 2.15 16.63 -13.43
CA PHE A 298 3.51 16.13 -13.66
C PHE A 298 3.56 14.59 -13.62
N LEU A 299 2.97 13.96 -12.61
CA LEU A 299 2.93 12.49 -12.51
C LEU A 299 2.19 11.85 -13.69
N ALA A 300 1.17 12.51 -14.23
CA ALA A 300 0.47 12.04 -15.43
C ALA A 300 1.39 12.03 -16.67
N THR A 301 2.39 12.92 -16.75
CA THR A 301 3.40 12.89 -17.82
C THR A 301 4.36 11.70 -17.73
N GLU A 302 4.46 11.06 -16.56
CA GLU A 302 5.33 9.91 -16.28
C GLU A 302 4.61 8.56 -16.45
N LEU A 303 3.31 8.61 -16.77
CA LEU A 303 2.54 7.42 -17.12
C LEU A 303 3.09 6.85 -18.43
N THR A 304 3.37 5.55 -18.42
CA THR A 304 3.60 4.85 -19.67
C THR A 304 2.30 4.85 -20.45
N THR A 305 2.17 5.70 -21.46
CA THR A 305 1.11 5.54 -22.46
C THR A 305 1.20 4.10 -22.95
N ALA A 306 0.10 3.35 -22.83
CA ALA A 306 -0.07 2.08 -23.51
C ALA A 306 -0.10 2.35 -25.03
N ALA A 307 1.04 2.72 -25.59
CA ALA A 307 1.28 2.72 -27.02
C ALA A 307 1.59 1.26 -27.40
N GLY A 308 0.54 0.55 -27.80
CA GLY A 308 0.62 -0.68 -28.59
C GLY A 308 1.12 -1.93 -27.86
N LYS A 309 0.18 -2.73 -27.34
CA LYS A 309 0.22 -4.18 -27.46
C LYS A 309 -1.13 -4.66 -27.96
#